data_AF-A0A2E3SAP6-F1
#
_entry.id   AF-A0A2E3SAP6-F1
#
_cell.length_a   1.000
_cell.length_b   1.000
_cell.length_c   1.000
_cell.angle_alpha   90.00
_cell.angle_beta   90.00
_cell.angle_gamma   90.00
#
_symmetry.space_group_name_H-M   'P 1'
#
loop_
_entity.id
_entity.type
_entity.pdbx_description
1 polymer ?
#
loop_
_entity_poly.entity_id
_entity_poly.type
_entity_poly.pdbx_seq_one_letter_code
_entity_poly.pdbx_strand_id
1 'polypeptide(L)' 'VVSENAAGEQYAYVIAKDSSSEEVVAKKVIIETGKTQGDYLEVLAGIDNGSLVISEGARSVRDGQKVKVIDPVAVGGK' A
#
# COMPACT_ATOMS: atom_id res chain seq x y z
N VAL A 1 -1.60 -0.57 6.60
CA VAL A 1 -0.87 -1.68 7.27
C VAL A 1 0.48 -1.80 6.60
N VAL A 2 1.57 -1.82 7.37
CA VAL A 2 2.94 -2.07 6.85
C VAL A 2 3.36 -3.48 7.26
N SER A 3 4.02 -4.17 6.36
CA SER A 3 4.54 -5.53 6.55
C SER A 3 6.05 -5.53 6.28
N GLU A 4 6.75 -6.56 6.76
CA GLU A 4 8.19 -6.75 6.53
C GLU A 4 8.43 -8.09 5.85
N ASN A 5 9.39 -8.13 4.91
CA ASN A 5 9.78 -9.36 4.23
C ASN A 5 10.96 -10.04 4.97
N ALA A 6 11.39 -11.22 4.51
CA ALA A 6 12.48 -11.96 5.16
C ALA A 6 13.86 -11.28 5.07
N ALA A 7 14.01 -10.24 4.23
CA ALA A 7 15.22 -9.44 4.12
C ALA A 7 15.21 -8.22 5.06
N GLY A 8 14.14 -8.02 5.85
CA GLY A 8 13.98 -6.86 6.72
C GLY A 8 13.47 -5.60 6.00
N GLU A 9 13.03 -5.72 4.74
CA GLU A 9 12.48 -4.59 4.00
C GLU A 9 11.00 -4.42 4.31
N GLN A 10 10.62 -3.18 4.63
CA GLN A 10 9.23 -2.81 4.87
C GLN A 10 8.51 -2.56 3.55
N TYR A 11 7.25 -2.97 3.48
CA TYR A 11 6.43 -2.80 2.30
C TYR A 11 4.96 -2.55 2.64
N ALA A 12 4.28 -1.93 1.69
CA ALA A 12 2.83 -1.79 1.66
C ALA A 12 2.30 -2.28 0.32
N TYR A 13 0.98 -2.43 0.24
CA TYR A 13 0.30 -2.70 -1.03
C TYR A 13 -0.43 -1.45 -1.51
N VAL A 14 -0.29 -1.13 -2.79
CA VAL A 14 -1.03 -0.06 -3.45
C VAL A 14 -1.87 -0.62 -4.59
N ILE A 15 -2.90 0.11 -5.01
CA ILE A 15 -3.66 -0.21 -6.20
C ILE A 15 -2.86 0.17 -7.45
N ALA A 16 -2.74 -0.77 -8.39
CA ALA A 16 -2.17 -0.56 -9.72
C ALA A 16 -3.14 -1.06 -10.79
N LYS A 17 -3.01 -0.54 -12.02
CA LYS A 17 -3.70 -1.09 -13.18
C LYS A 17 -3.03 -2.39 -13.59
N ASP A 18 -3.85 -3.38 -13.92
CA ASP A 18 -3.36 -4.58 -14.58
C ASP A 18 -2.88 -4.25 -16.00
N SER A 19 -1.74 -4.80 -16.41
CA SER A 19 -1.17 -4.50 -17.74
C SER A 19 -1.93 -5.19 -18.89
N SER A 20 -2.76 -6.17 -18.59
CA SER A 20 -3.43 -7.06 -19.57
C SER A 20 -4.95 -6.91 -19.56
N SER A 21 -5.52 -6.09 -18.67
CA SER A 21 -6.96 -5.93 -18.51
C SER A 21 -7.30 -4.54 -17.95
N GLU A 22 -8.58 -4.17 -17.98
CA GLU A 22 -9.08 -2.95 -17.32
C GLU A 22 -9.27 -3.13 -15.81
N GLU A 23 -8.83 -4.26 -15.26
CA GLU A 23 -8.92 -4.57 -13.83
C GLU A 23 -7.77 -3.92 -13.03
N VAL A 24 -7.92 -3.92 -11.72
CA VAL A 24 -6.90 -3.45 -10.79
C VAL A 24 -6.31 -4.59 -9.98
N VAL A 25 -5.02 -4.46 -9.68
CA VAL A 25 -4.25 -5.42 -8.91
C VAL A 25 -3.57 -4.74 -7.74
N ALA A 26 -3.29 -5.52 -6.70
CA ALA A 26 -2.44 -5.10 -5.61
C ALA A 26 -0.98 -5.16 -6.06
N LYS A 27 -0.27 -4.04 -5.94
CA LYS A 27 1.17 -3.96 -6.17
C LYS A 27 1.90 -3.84 -4.84
N LYS A 28 2.82 -4.75 -4.58
CA LYS A 28 3.75 -4.63 -3.46
C LYS A 28 4.75 -3.52 -3.75
N VAL A 29 4.94 -2.64 -2.79
CA VAL A 29 5.87 -1.52 -2.89
C VAL A 29 6.73 -1.50 -1.65
N ILE A 30 8.05 -1.62 -1.84
CA ILE A 30 9.02 -1.40 -0.77
C ILE A 30 8.99 0.07 -0.41
N ILE A 31 8.93 0.36 0.88
CA ILE A 31 8.84 1.71 1.41
C ILE A 31 9.99 1.98 2.37
N GLU A 32 10.41 3.24 2.39
CA GLU A 32 11.27 3.75 3.45
C GLU A 32 10.40 4.46 4.48
N THR A 33 10.55 4.07 5.74
CA THR A 33 9.75 4.62 6.83
C THR A 33 10.58 5.55 7.72
N GLY A 34 9.92 6.58 8.23
CA GLY A 34 10.50 7.56 9.13
C GLY A 34 10.06 7.29 10.57
N LYS A 35 9.57 8.33 11.23
CA LYS A 35 9.15 8.23 12.64
C LYS A 35 7.72 7.72 12.77
N THR A 36 7.49 6.93 13.81
CA THR A 36 6.15 6.63 14.31
C THR A 36 5.67 7.76 15.22
N GLN A 37 4.43 8.22 15.02
CA GLN A 37 3.77 9.26 15.81
C GLN A 37 2.37 8.78 16.20
N GLY A 38 2.22 8.23 17.41
CA GLY A 38 0.98 7.60 17.83
C GLY A 38 0.62 6.43 16.91
N ASP A 39 -0.57 6.49 16.31
CA ASP A 39 -1.07 5.47 15.39
C ASP A 39 -0.56 5.61 13.95
N TYR A 40 0.23 6.65 13.66
CA TYR A 40 0.74 6.97 12.34
C TYR A 40 2.21 6.58 12.19
N LEU A 41 2.57 6.06 11.02
CA LEU A 41 3.95 5.82 10.62
C LEU A 41 4.27 6.68 9.40
N GLU A 42 5.34 7.45 9.50
CA GLU A 42 5.84 8.27 8.39
C GLU A 42 6.41 7.40 7.27
N VAL A 43 6.09 7.73 6.02
CA VAL A 43 6.65 7.11 4.81
C VAL A 43 7.46 8.18 4.09
N LEU A 44 8.77 7.96 3.97
CA LEU A 44 9.72 8.90 3.37
C LEU A 44 9.89 8.66 1.87
N ALA A 45 9.75 7.40 1.43
CA ALA A 45 9.90 7.02 0.03
C ALA A 45 9.08 5.77 -0.33
N GLY A 46 8.87 5.57 -1.64
CA GLY A 46 8.23 4.39 -2.22
C GLY A 46 6.76 4.61 -2.61
N ILE A 47 6.04 5.53 -1.97
CA ILE A 47 4.63 5.82 -2.27
C ILE A 47 4.49 7.28 -2.71
N ASP A 48 3.86 7.47 -3.87
CA ASP A 48 3.57 8.79 -4.42
C ASP A 48 2.26 9.38 -3.86
N ASN A 49 2.18 10.71 -3.84
CA ASN A 49 0.96 11.42 -3.49
C ASN A 49 -0.21 11.00 -4.40
N GLY A 50 -1.38 10.74 -3.80
CA GLY A 50 -2.56 10.25 -4.52
C GLY A 50 -2.60 8.73 -4.73
N SER A 51 -1.58 7.98 -4.30
CA SER A 51 -1.64 6.52 -4.31
C SER A 51 -2.72 5.99 -3.38
N LEU A 52 -3.47 4.98 -3.84
CA LEU A 52 -4.43 4.26 -3.00
C LEU A 52 -3.72 3.10 -2.29
N VAL A 53 -3.53 3.24 -0.99
CA VAL A 53 -2.92 2.20 -0.13
C VAL A 53 -3.99 1.22 0.35
N ILE A 54 -3.70 -0.07 0.29
CA ILE A 54 -4.58 -1.11 0.82
C ILE A 54 -4.36 -1.20 2.33
N SER A 55 -5.40 -0.90 3.11
CA SER A 55 -5.39 -0.99 4.57
C SER A 55 -6.06 -2.28 5.05
N GLU A 56 -7.32 -2.49 4.66
CA GLU A 56 -8.11 -3.67 4.97
C GLU A 56 -7.74 -4.83 4.03
N GLY A 57 -7.54 -6.03 4.60
CA GLY A 57 -7.12 -7.22 3.85
C GLY A 57 -5.63 -7.26 3.45
N ALA A 58 -4.86 -6.20 3.70
CA ALA A 58 -3.44 -6.09 3.31
C ALA A 58 -2.53 -7.21 3.86
N ARG A 59 -2.94 -7.88 4.95
CA ARG A 59 -2.22 -9.03 5.52
C ARG A 59 -2.34 -10.32 4.71
N SER A 60 -3.37 -10.43 3.86
CA SER A 60 -3.69 -11.65 3.10
C SER A 60 -3.51 -11.47 1.60
N VAL A 61 -3.44 -10.23 1.13
CA VAL A 61 -3.20 -9.88 -0.27
C VAL A 61 -1.77 -10.23 -0.69
N ARG A 62 -1.63 -10.70 -1.92
CA ARG A 62 -0.35 -10.96 -2.58
C ARG A 62 -0.08 -9.97 -3.69
N ASP A 63 1.19 -9.84 -4.05
CA ASP A 63 1.59 -9.04 -5.21
C ASP A 63 0.96 -9.59 -6.50
N GLY A 64 0.46 -8.70 -7.34
CA GLY A 64 -0.27 -9.03 -8.57
C GLY A 64 -1.67 -9.59 -8.36
N GLN A 65 -2.16 -9.70 -7.13
CA GLN A 65 -3.49 -10.23 -6.86
C GLN A 65 -4.55 -9.23 -7.35
N LYS A 66 -5.53 -9.72 -8.13
CA LYS A 66 -6.71 -8.93 -8.50
C LYS A 66 -7.48 -8.52 -7.25
N VAL A 67 -7.86 -7.25 -7.19
CA VAL A 67 -8.60 -6.68 -6.06
C VAL A 67 -9.74 -5.80 -6.56
N LYS A 68 -10.69 -5.50 -5.68
CA LYS A 68 -11.75 -4.55 -5.94
C LYS A 68 -11.67 -3.43 -4.92
N VAL A 69 -11.74 -2.18 -5.38
CA VAL A 69 -11.86 -1.02 -4.49
C VAL A 69 -13.32 -0.94 -4.05
N ILE A 70 -13.56 -1.07 -2.74
CA ILE A 70 -14.90 -1.01 -2.14
C ILE A 70 -15.19 0.40 -1.65
N ASP A 71 -14.25 1.01 -0.92
CA ASP A 71 -14.37 2.38 -0.41
C ASP A 71 -12.99 3.06 -0.32
N PRO A 72 -12.70 4.07 -1.16
CA PRO A 72 -11.47 4.84 -1.08
C PRO A 72 -11.58 5.93 0.00
N VAL A 73 -10.91 5.73 1.13
CA VAL A 73 -10.77 6.77 2.17
C VAL A 73 -9.60 7.69 1.83
N ALA A 74 -9.87 8.97 1.65
CA ALA A 74 -8.82 9.98 1.57
C ALA A 74 -8.17 10.19 2.94
N VAL A 75 -6.88 9.88 3.05
CA VAL A 75 -6.09 10.21 4.24
C VAL A 75 -5.35 11.51 3.92
N GLY A 76 -5.93 12.64 4.31
CA GLY A 76 -5.43 13.99 4.03
C GLY A 76 -5.68 14.91 5.22
N GLY A 77 -4.70 15.80 5.46
CA GLY A 77 -4.56 16.62 6.67
C GLY A 77 -5.75 17.51 7.01
N LYS A 78 -5.72 18.00 8.25
CA LYS A 78 -6.66 19.01 8.79
C LYS A 78 -7.09 20.06 7.77
#